data_AF-A0A093CHC6-F1
#
_entry.id   AF-A0A093CHC6-F1
#
_cell.length_a   1.000
_cell.length_b   1.000
_cell.length_c   1.000
_cell.angle_alpha   90.00
_cell.angle_beta   90.00
_cell.angle_gamma   90.00
#
_symmetry.space_group_name_H-M   'P 1'
#
loop_
_entity.id
_entity.type
_entity.pdbx_description
1 polymer ?
#
loop_
_entity_poly.entity_id
_entity_poly.type
_entity_poly.pdbx_seq_one_letter_code
_entity_poly.pdbx_strand_id
1 'polypeptide(L)' 'RVCSNRHGLIRKYGLNMCRQCFRQYAKDIGFIKV' A
#
# COMPACT_ATOMS: atom_id res chain seq x y z
N ARG A 1 -7.04 1.00 -7.65
CA ARG A 1 -5.94 2.00 -7.53
C ARG A 1 -6.43 3.08 -6.57
N VAL A 2 -5.90 3.14 -5.35
CA VAL A 2 -6.37 4.07 -4.30
C VAL A 2 -5.89 5.51 -4.56
N CYS A 3 -4.78 5.66 -5.27
CA CYS A 3 -4.15 6.93 -5.60
C CYS A 3 -3.85 6.98 -7.11
N SER A 4 -4.03 8.13 -7.74
CA SER A 4 -3.63 8.38 -9.15
C SER A 4 -2.11 8.52 -9.33
N ASN A 5 -1.34 8.35 -8.25
CA ASN A 5 0.11 8.45 -8.27
C ASN A 5 0.73 7.21 -8.93
N ARG A 6 1.57 7.43 -9.95
CA ARG A 6 2.28 6.36 -10.67
C ARG A 6 3.58 5.95 -9.96
N HIS A 7 4.09 6.78 -9.05
CA HIS A 7 5.35 6.53 -8.35
C HIS A 7 5.13 5.73 -7.06
N GLY A 8 6.04 4.79 -6.81
CA GLY A 8 6.05 4.01 -5.57
C GLY A 8 4.85 3.08 -5.41
N LEU A 9 4.33 2.53 -6.51
CA LEU A 9 3.26 1.54 -6.50
C LEU A 9 3.79 0.18 -6.02
N ILE A 10 3.26 -0.31 -4.91
CA ILE A 10 3.49 -1.66 -4.40
C ILE A 10 2.58 -2.61 -5.19
N ARG A 11 3.19 -3.48 -5.99
CA ARG A 11 2.51 -4.52 -6.78
C ARG A 11 2.67 -5.92 -6.20
N LYS A 12 3.53 -6.06 -5.19
CA LYS A 12 3.75 -7.31 -4.48
C LYS A 12 2.43 -7.76 -3.82
N TYR A 13 2.16 -9.06 -3.87
CA TYR A 13 0.95 -9.67 -3.31
C TYR A 13 -0.38 -9.12 -3.88
N GLY A 14 -0.37 -8.51 -5.08
CA GLY A 14 -1.58 -8.00 -5.73
C GLY A 14 -2.14 -6.69 -5.16
N LEU A 15 -1.43 -6.05 -4.21
CA LEU A 15 -1.89 -4.88 -3.46
C LEU A 15 -2.18 -3.63 -4.32
N ASN A 16 -1.49 -3.45 -5.45
CA ASN A 16 -1.71 -2.38 -6.44
C ASN A 16 -1.98 -0.98 -5.84
N MET A 17 -1.20 -0.61 -4.83
CA MET A 17 -1.38 0.60 -4.02
C MET A 17 -0.07 1.35 -3.86
N CYS A 18 -0.10 2.68 -3.79
CA CYS A 18 1.12 3.45 -3.56
C CYS A 18 1.62 3.30 -2.11
N ARG A 19 2.94 3.43 -1.90
CA ARG A 19 3.58 3.28 -0.59
C ARG A 19 2.99 4.18 0.51
N GLN A 20 2.49 5.36 0.16
CA GLN A 20 1.87 6.30 1.11
C GLN A 20 0.53 5.76 1.61
N CYS A 21 -0.34 5.33 0.68
CA CYS A 21 -1.60 4.67 1.04
C CYS A 21 -1.34 3.36 1.80
N PHE A 22 -0.29 2.61 1.45
CA PHE A 22 0.07 1.39 2.19
C PHE A 22 0.35 1.66 3.65
N ARG A 23 1.02 2.75 4.01
CA ARG A 23 1.28 3.06 5.42
C ARG A 23 0.02 3.39 6.21
N GLN A 24 -1.00 3.98 5.57
CA GLN A 24 -2.27 4.30 6.22
C GLN A 24 -3.08 3.02 6.46
N TYR A 25 -3.21 2.17 5.44
CA TYR A 25 -4.01 0.96 5.50
C TYR A 25 -3.26 -0.27 6.01
N ALA A 26 -1.95 -0.19 6.26
CA ALA A 26 -1.13 -1.32 6.69
C ALA A 26 -1.72 -2.00 7.93
N LYS A 27 -2.19 -1.20 8.90
CA LYS A 27 -2.80 -1.71 10.13
C LYS A 27 -4.11 -2.45 9.87
N ASP A 28 -4.96 -1.91 8.99
CA ASP A 28 -6.27 -2.50 8.65
C ASP A 28 -6.13 -3.78 7.81
N ILE A 29 -5.08 -3.85 6.97
CA ILE A 29 -4.73 -5.05 6.22
C ILE A 29 -4.12 -6.12 7.14
N GLY A 30 -3.69 -5.76 8.35
CA GLY A 30 -3.09 -6.66 9.33
C GLY A 30 -1.56 -6.76 9.26
N PHE A 31 -0.90 -5.84 8.55
CA PHE A 31 0.56 -5.74 8.59
C PHE A 31 0.99 -5.06 9.89
N ILE A 32 1.73 -5.79 10.72
CA ILE A 32 2.37 -5.29 11.94
C ILE A 32 3.85 -5.04 11.62
N LYS A 33 4.36 -3.86 12.00
CA LYS A 33 5.79 -3.59 11.95
C LYS A 33 6.45 -4.35 13.11
N VAL A 34 7.29 -5.32 12.78
CA VAL A 34 8.19 -5.99 13.73
C VAL A 34 9.32 -5.04 14.11
#